data_AF-A0A3A8QCM5-F1
#
_entry.id   AF-A0A3A8QCM5-F1
#
_cell.length_a   1.000
_cell.length_b   1.000
_cell.length_c   1.000
_cell.angle_alpha   90.00
_cell.angle_beta   90.00
_cell.angle_gamma   90.00
#
_symmetry.space_group_name_H-M   'P 1'
#
loop_
_entity.id
_entity.type
_entity.pdbx_description
1 polymer ?
#
loop_
_entity_poly.entity_id
_entity_poly.type
_entity_poly.pdbx_seq_one_letter_code
_entity_poly.pdbx_strand_id
1 'polypeptide(L)'
;MAHLLRSLSKHLPGQLDGLLENARFKDGAAALQRLADPAHVEKALARMSPEEAGWLGDLLTERWSWIADVQLDPEVAIVAPEELWLGMEPVHLPLTLAAVGLDEGFEALWEGAVLPGPPSSKATLLAKPPEGKAPEVARVRAQVRASVKGQRCVLIAQAQVALRRPSVVVSDDRRKLLAQDQSGRPAVGCRLELGPDVHLTGPGGLVELEVPAQPGVPLKLEGIPTGRIPGGKP
;
A
#
# COMPACT_ATOMS: atom_id res chain seq x y z
N MET A 1 2.52 3.48 10.90
CA MET A 1 3.79 3.65 11.64
C MET A 1 4.45 5.02 11.42
N ALA A 2 4.85 5.42 10.20
CA ALA A 2 5.54 6.71 9.97
C ALA A 2 4.77 7.91 10.55
N HIS A 3 3.46 7.94 10.34
CA HIS A 3 2.54 8.94 10.91
C HIS A 3 2.56 8.99 12.45
N LEU A 4 2.55 7.82 13.11
CA LEU A 4 2.64 7.72 14.57
C LEU A 4 3.96 8.30 15.10
N LEU A 5 5.09 7.92 14.51
CA LEU A 5 6.41 8.41 14.93
C LEU A 5 6.53 9.93 14.78
N ARG A 6 6.00 10.48 13.67
CA ARG A 6 5.96 11.92 13.45
C ARG A 6 5.11 12.62 14.51
N SER A 7 3.90 12.13 14.76
CA SER A 7 3.00 12.66 15.78
C SER A 7 3.63 12.59 17.19
N LEU A 8 4.26 11.46 17.52
CA LEU A 8 4.94 11.25 18.79
C LEU A 8 6.09 12.24 18.97
N SER A 9 6.96 12.38 17.97
CA SER A 9 8.10 13.32 18.01
C SER A 9 7.68 14.77 18.20
N LYS A 10 6.48 15.13 17.73
CA LYS A 10 5.93 16.50 17.78
C LYS A 10 5.20 16.81 19.09
N HIS A 11 4.34 15.89 19.54
CA HIS A 11 3.40 16.16 20.65
C HIS A 11 3.95 15.70 22.00
N LEU A 12 4.62 14.54 22.05
CA LEU A 12 5.08 13.97 23.32
C LEU A 12 6.06 14.89 24.08
N PRO A 13 7.02 15.58 23.44
CA PRO A 13 7.91 16.50 24.17
C PRO A 13 7.17 17.60 24.92
N GLY A 14 6.13 18.20 24.32
CA GLY A 14 5.31 19.23 24.98
C GLY A 14 4.43 18.68 26.10
N GLN A 15 4.01 17.42 26.01
CA GLN A 15 3.26 16.74 27.07
C GLN A 15 4.14 16.35 28.27
N LEU A 16 5.45 16.22 28.06
CA LEU A 16 6.45 15.88 29.07
C LEU A 16 7.34 17.08 29.43
N ASP A 17 6.87 18.30 29.15
CA ASP A 17 7.62 19.52 29.42
C ASP A 17 7.98 19.62 30.92
N GLY A 18 9.17 20.15 31.20
CA GLY A 18 9.78 20.16 32.54
C GLY A 18 10.28 18.79 33.05
N LEU A 19 9.66 17.66 32.67
CA LEU A 19 10.21 16.33 33.01
C LEU A 19 11.47 16.04 32.19
N LEU A 20 11.46 16.33 30.88
CA LEU A 20 12.58 16.08 29.99
C LEU A 20 13.83 16.93 30.30
N GLU A 21 13.68 18.01 31.08
CA GLU A 21 14.80 18.84 31.54
C GLU A 21 15.64 18.15 32.62
N ASN A 22 15.11 17.09 33.26
CA ASN A 22 15.84 16.34 34.26
C ASN A 22 16.92 15.47 33.60
N ALA A 23 18.15 15.57 34.11
CA ALA A 23 19.31 14.83 33.61
C ALA A 23 19.09 13.31 33.48
N ARG A 24 18.22 12.72 34.32
CA ARG A 24 17.88 11.28 34.25
C ARG A 24 17.18 10.86 32.95
N PHE A 25 16.59 11.79 32.21
CA PHE A 25 15.87 11.54 30.96
C PHE A 25 16.60 12.02 29.71
N LYS A 26 17.87 12.44 29.83
CA LYS A 26 18.67 12.97 28.71
C LYS A 26 18.69 12.03 27.49
N ASP A 27 18.86 10.73 27.72
CA ASP A 27 18.89 9.74 26.65
C ASP A 27 17.52 9.57 25.97
N GLY A 28 16.44 9.65 26.74
CA GLY A 28 15.07 9.62 26.23
C GLY A 28 14.76 10.85 25.36
N ALA A 29 15.12 12.04 25.85
CA ALA A 29 14.97 13.29 25.10
C ALA A 29 15.76 13.24 23.78
N ALA A 30 17.00 12.74 23.80
CA ALA A 30 17.81 12.56 22.60
C ALA A 30 17.24 11.50 21.64
N ALA A 31 16.62 10.43 22.15
CA ALA A 31 15.93 9.45 21.32
C ALA A 31 14.70 10.07 20.60
N LEU A 32 13.90 10.86 21.31
CA LEU A 32 12.75 11.56 20.72
C LEU A 32 13.17 12.56 19.65
N GLN A 33 14.26 13.31 19.88
CA GLN A 33 14.80 14.23 18.87
C GLN A 33 15.28 13.51 17.60
N ARG A 34 15.87 12.32 17.71
CA ARG A 34 16.24 11.52 16.53
C ARG A 34 15.04 11.09 15.70
N LEU A 35 13.88 10.87 16.33
CA LEU A 35 12.63 10.56 15.63
C LEU A 35 12.04 11.75 14.87
N ALA A 36 12.46 12.99 15.20
CA ALA A 36 12.01 14.18 14.50
C ALA A 36 12.63 14.34 13.10
N ASP A 37 13.71 13.62 12.79
CA ASP A 37 14.31 13.58 11.44
C ASP A 37 13.52 12.61 10.53
N PRO A 38 12.76 13.10 9.54
CA PRO A 38 11.96 12.25 8.66
C PRO A 38 12.82 11.27 7.85
N ALA A 39 14.02 11.67 7.44
CA ALA A 39 14.90 10.83 6.63
C ALA A 39 15.44 9.63 7.41
N HIS A 40 15.64 9.80 8.72
CA HIS A 40 16.05 8.71 9.60
C HIS A 40 14.91 7.70 9.78
N VAL A 41 13.70 8.19 10.02
CA VAL A 41 12.51 7.35 10.20
C VAL A 41 12.19 6.57 8.93
N GLU A 42 12.19 7.23 7.77
CA GLU A 42 11.91 6.58 6.48
C GLU A 42 12.89 5.44 6.18
N LYS A 43 14.21 5.67 6.39
CA LYS A 43 15.23 4.63 6.19
C LYS A 43 15.07 3.46 7.15
N ALA A 44 14.68 3.71 8.40
CA ALA A 44 14.45 2.65 9.37
C ALA A 44 13.21 1.81 9.01
N LEU A 45 12.11 2.47 8.65
CA LEU A 45 10.87 1.80 8.27
C LEU A 45 11.00 0.99 6.97
N ALA A 46 11.77 1.48 6.00
CA ALA A 46 12.02 0.75 4.75
C ALA A 46 12.75 -0.59 4.95
N ARG A 47 13.37 -0.81 6.11
CA ARG A 47 14.06 -2.07 6.46
C ARG A 47 13.18 -3.02 7.28
N MET A 48 12.02 -2.58 7.72
CA MET A 48 11.11 -3.36 8.55
C MET A 48 10.06 -4.07 7.70
N SER A 49 9.66 -5.26 8.13
CA SER A 49 8.46 -5.89 7.59
C SER A 49 7.20 -5.09 7.99
N PRO A 50 6.12 -5.13 7.20
CA PRO A 50 4.84 -4.51 7.58
C PRO A 50 4.31 -5.03 8.93
N GLU A 51 4.48 -6.32 9.20
CA GLU A 51 4.07 -6.96 10.45
C GLU A 51 4.83 -6.40 11.66
N GLU A 52 6.16 -6.28 11.58
CA GLU A 52 6.96 -5.65 12.64
C GLU A 52 6.62 -4.16 12.81
N ALA A 53 6.40 -3.46 11.70
CA ALA A 53 5.99 -2.06 11.73
C ALA A 53 4.61 -1.89 12.35
N GLY A 54 3.70 -2.86 12.20
CA GLY A 54 2.41 -2.89 12.88
C GLY A 54 2.59 -3.10 14.38
N TRP A 55 3.26 -4.19 14.77
CA TRP A 55 3.51 -4.53 16.17
C TRP A 55 4.19 -3.41 16.96
N LEU A 56 5.24 -2.80 16.40
CA LEU A 56 5.93 -1.68 17.04
C LEU A 56 5.01 -0.47 17.19
N GLY A 57 4.04 -0.30 16.27
CA GLY A 57 3.11 0.82 16.27
C GLY A 57 2.13 0.71 17.41
N ASP A 58 1.60 -0.50 17.59
CA ASP A 58 0.71 -0.83 18.71
C ASP A 58 1.44 -0.64 20.04
N LEU A 59 2.67 -1.16 20.16
CA LEU A 59 3.49 -1.02 21.37
C LEU A 59 3.79 0.45 21.72
N LEU A 60 4.14 1.27 20.72
CA LEU A 60 4.42 2.70 20.95
C LEU A 60 3.16 3.46 21.33
N THR A 61 2.02 3.14 20.72
CA THR A 61 0.72 3.75 21.05
C THR A 61 0.28 3.39 22.47
N GLU A 62 0.39 2.11 22.83
CA GLU A 62 0.13 1.64 24.19
C GLU A 62 1.01 2.35 25.21
N ARG A 63 2.33 2.39 24.98
CA ARG A 63 3.26 3.06 25.89
C ARG A 63 2.99 4.54 26.01
N TRP A 64 2.68 5.24 24.91
CA TRP A 64 2.31 6.65 24.95
C TRP A 64 1.09 6.84 25.84
N SER A 65 0.05 6.02 25.67
CA SER A 65 -1.18 6.12 26.46
C SER A 65 -0.98 6.00 27.97
N TRP A 66 0.10 5.36 28.43
CA TRP A 66 0.43 5.25 29.86
C TRP A 66 1.04 6.52 30.45
N ILE A 67 1.61 7.38 29.62
CA ILE A 67 2.37 8.58 30.06
C ILE A 67 1.63 9.88 29.71
N ALA A 68 0.86 9.90 28.63
CA ALA A 68 0.11 11.07 28.20
C ALA A 68 -1.04 10.67 27.23
N ASP A 69 -1.95 11.61 27.00
CA ASP A 69 -2.99 11.43 25.98
C ASP A 69 -2.38 11.28 24.59
N VAL A 70 -2.79 10.25 23.85
CA VAL A 70 -2.30 10.02 22.49
C VAL A 70 -2.87 11.08 21.55
N GLN A 71 -1.98 11.87 20.94
CA GLN A 71 -2.34 12.92 19.99
C GLN A 71 -1.73 12.63 18.63
N LEU A 72 -2.58 12.31 17.65
CA LEU A 72 -2.16 12.11 16.26
C LEU A 72 -2.44 13.36 15.44
N ASP A 73 -1.48 13.77 14.61
CA ASP A 73 -1.74 14.80 13.60
C ASP A 73 -2.79 14.29 12.59
N PRO A 74 -3.64 15.17 12.03
CA PRO A 74 -4.58 14.76 11.00
C PRO A 74 -3.84 14.28 9.74
N GLU A 75 -4.21 13.11 9.22
CA GLU A 75 -3.59 12.51 8.04
C GLU A 75 -4.61 11.78 7.16
N VAL A 76 -4.34 11.74 5.86
CA VAL A 76 -5.11 11.01 4.86
C VAL A 76 -4.19 10.21 3.97
N ALA A 77 -4.59 8.98 3.66
CA ALA A 77 -3.88 8.09 2.76
C ALA A 77 -4.85 7.47 1.75
N ILE A 78 -4.38 7.24 0.52
CA ILE A 78 -5.13 6.49 -0.47
C ILE A 78 -4.87 5.00 -0.22
N VAL A 79 -5.93 4.24 -0.04
CA VAL A 79 -5.86 2.78 0.02
C VAL A 79 -5.87 2.25 -1.41
N ALA A 80 -4.71 1.80 -1.87
CA ALA A 80 -4.49 1.24 -3.19
C ALA A 80 -3.49 0.07 -3.10
N PRO A 81 -3.55 -0.92 -4.01
CA PRO A 81 -2.50 -1.91 -4.13
C PRO A 81 -1.20 -1.27 -4.59
N GLU A 82 -0.06 -1.83 -4.21
CA GLU A 82 1.25 -1.37 -4.67
C GLU A 82 1.48 -1.73 -6.15
N GLU A 83 0.94 -2.85 -6.60
CA GLU A 83 1.07 -3.34 -7.97
C GLU A 83 -0.22 -3.97 -8.50
N LEU A 84 -0.41 -3.86 -9.82
CA LEU A 84 -1.47 -4.47 -10.59
C LEU A 84 -0.90 -5.18 -11.81
N TRP A 85 -1.30 -6.44 -11.99
CA TRP A 85 -0.99 -7.23 -13.16
C TRP A 85 -2.15 -7.13 -14.15
N LEU A 86 -1.91 -6.59 -15.34
CA LEU A 86 -2.94 -6.26 -16.32
C LEU A 86 -2.79 -7.12 -17.57
N GLY A 87 -3.90 -7.75 -17.95
CA GLY A 87 -4.02 -8.45 -19.24
C GLY A 87 -4.13 -7.47 -20.41
N MET A 88 -4.93 -7.81 -21.41
CA MET A 88 -5.14 -6.96 -22.59
C MET A 88 -6.16 -5.84 -22.38
N GLU A 89 -6.99 -5.95 -21.36
CA GLU A 89 -8.11 -5.03 -21.11
C GLU A 89 -7.81 -4.12 -19.91
N PRO A 90 -8.30 -2.85 -19.95
CA PRO A 90 -8.26 -1.97 -18.78
C PRO A 90 -9.05 -2.53 -17.61
N VAL A 91 -8.56 -2.26 -16.40
CA VAL A 91 -9.23 -2.65 -15.15
C VAL A 91 -9.69 -1.39 -14.41
N HIS A 92 -10.90 -1.48 -13.85
CA HIS A 92 -11.45 -0.48 -12.95
C HIS A 92 -11.30 -0.95 -11.51
N LEU A 93 -10.51 -0.23 -10.72
CA LEU A 93 -10.28 -0.57 -9.32
C LEU A 93 -10.84 0.51 -8.41
N PRO A 94 -11.73 0.19 -7.47
CA PRO A 94 -12.21 1.16 -6.48
C PRO A 94 -11.06 1.56 -5.55
N LEU A 95 -10.92 2.86 -5.34
CA LEU A 95 -10.01 3.47 -4.38
C LEU A 95 -10.82 4.13 -3.26
N THR A 96 -10.27 4.08 -2.05
CA THR A 96 -10.84 4.72 -0.87
C THR A 96 -9.80 5.54 -0.13
N LEU A 97 -10.23 6.55 0.61
CA LEU A 97 -9.36 7.25 1.56
C LEU A 97 -9.46 6.64 2.95
N ALA A 98 -8.30 6.40 3.56
CA ALA A 98 -8.18 6.23 4.99
C ALA A 98 -7.85 7.59 5.61
N ALA A 99 -8.56 7.96 6.67
CA ALA A 99 -8.37 9.23 7.36
C ALA A 99 -8.18 9.00 8.86
N VAL A 100 -7.34 9.82 9.48
CA VAL A 100 -7.11 9.84 10.92
C VAL A 100 -7.23 11.27 11.42
N GLY A 101 -7.95 11.47 12.54
CA GLY A 101 -8.04 12.77 13.21
C GLY A 101 -8.86 13.84 12.45
N LEU A 102 -9.73 13.43 11.53
CA LEU A 102 -10.63 14.32 10.80
C LEU A 102 -12.06 14.23 11.33
N ASP A 103 -12.78 15.35 11.28
CA ASP A 103 -14.23 15.39 11.47
C ASP A 103 -14.93 14.67 10.30
N GLU A 104 -16.17 14.21 10.50
CA GLU A 104 -16.95 13.55 9.45
C GLU A 104 -17.29 14.48 8.27
N GLY A 105 -17.60 13.88 7.11
CA GLY A 105 -18.07 14.62 5.93
C GLY A 105 -16.96 15.27 5.09
N PHE A 106 -15.73 14.75 5.15
CA PHE A 106 -14.66 15.18 4.25
C PHE A 106 -14.92 14.71 2.81
N GLU A 107 -14.49 15.52 1.85
CA GLU A 107 -14.55 15.22 0.42
C GLU A 107 -13.17 15.39 -0.20
N ALA A 108 -12.90 14.66 -1.28
CA ALA A 108 -11.65 14.77 -2.00
C ALA A 108 -11.86 15.04 -3.48
N LEU A 109 -11.07 15.97 -4.00
CA LEU A 109 -10.88 16.13 -5.43
C LEU A 109 -9.76 15.17 -5.87
N TRP A 110 -10.08 14.30 -6.83
CA TRP A 110 -9.15 13.28 -7.30
C TRP A 110 -8.50 13.69 -8.63
N GLU A 111 -7.21 13.40 -8.76
CA GLU A 111 -6.38 13.74 -9.91
C GLU A 111 -5.51 12.55 -10.32
N GLY A 112 -5.10 12.52 -11.60
CA GLY A 112 -4.21 11.50 -12.15
C GLY A 112 -4.96 10.35 -12.82
N ALA A 113 -4.54 9.11 -12.56
CA ALA A 113 -5.01 7.90 -13.23
C ALA A 113 -6.40 7.41 -12.76
N VAL A 114 -7.31 8.32 -12.41
CA VAL A 114 -8.67 8.02 -11.94
C VAL A 114 -9.71 8.45 -12.96
N LEU A 115 -10.89 7.84 -12.91
CA LEU A 115 -12.05 8.32 -13.66
C LEU A 115 -12.48 9.69 -13.13
N PRO A 116 -12.81 10.65 -14.02
CA PRO A 116 -13.30 11.96 -13.60
C PRO A 116 -14.66 11.82 -12.90
N GLY A 117 -14.86 12.59 -11.85
CA GLY A 117 -16.08 12.57 -11.06
C GLY A 117 -16.16 13.75 -10.10
N PRO A 118 -17.32 13.93 -9.44
CA PRO A 118 -17.47 14.94 -8.40
C PRO A 118 -16.58 14.64 -7.19
N PRO A 119 -16.31 15.63 -6.32
CA PRO A 119 -15.62 15.41 -5.06
C PRO A 119 -16.28 14.28 -4.24
N SER A 120 -15.46 13.36 -3.74
CA SER A 120 -15.93 12.17 -3.03
C SER A 120 -14.81 11.56 -2.19
N SER A 121 -15.15 10.80 -1.14
CA SER A 121 -14.17 10.01 -0.37
C SER A 121 -13.70 8.75 -1.10
N LYS A 122 -14.28 8.47 -2.27
CA LYS A 122 -13.97 7.31 -3.12
C LYS A 122 -13.68 7.76 -4.55
N ALA A 123 -12.85 7.00 -5.25
CA ALA A 123 -12.61 7.14 -6.68
C ALA A 123 -12.50 5.77 -7.35
N THR A 124 -12.38 5.76 -8.67
CA THR A 124 -12.09 4.56 -9.43
C THR A 124 -10.81 4.80 -10.22
N LEU A 125 -9.78 4.00 -9.95
CA LEU A 125 -8.57 3.94 -10.76
C LEU A 125 -8.92 3.32 -12.12
N LEU A 126 -8.51 3.98 -13.20
CA LEU A 126 -8.52 3.40 -14.55
C LEU A 126 -7.11 2.91 -14.87
N ALA A 127 -6.86 1.62 -14.63
CA ALA A 127 -5.56 1.00 -14.87
C ALA A 127 -5.53 0.46 -16.32
N LYS A 128 -4.74 1.09 -17.19
CA LYS A 128 -4.57 0.66 -18.57
C LYS A 128 -3.36 -0.27 -18.70
N PRO A 129 -3.45 -1.34 -19.53
CA PRO A 129 -2.30 -2.19 -19.78
C PRO A 129 -1.12 -1.37 -20.32
N PRO A 130 0.11 -1.62 -19.86
CA PRO A 130 1.29 -0.97 -20.41
C PRO A 130 1.38 -1.19 -21.92
N GLU A 131 1.64 -0.13 -22.69
CA GLU A 131 1.76 -0.21 -24.15
C GLU A 131 3.07 -0.93 -24.55
N GLY A 132 4.08 -0.84 -23.69
CA GLY A 132 5.41 -1.39 -23.91
C GLY A 132 5.74 -2.63 -23.08
N LYS A 133 7.04 -2.93 -23.08
CA LYS A 133 7.64 -4.02 -22.31
C LYS A 133 7.99 -3.63 -20.86
N ALA A 134 8.08 -2.33 -20.60
CA ALA A 134 8.42 -1.77 -19.31
C ALA A 134 7.18 -1.66 -18.41
N PRO A 135 7.34 -1.82 -17.09
CA PRO A 135 6.28 -1.49 -16.15
C PRO A 135 5.95 0.01 -16.22
N GLU A 136 4.67 0.33 -16.15
CA GLU A 136 4.18 1.71 -16.06
C GLU A 136 3.75 2.03 -14.62
N VAL A 137 3.55 3.31 -14.32
CA VAL A 137 3.12 3.75 -12.98
C VAL A 137 1.87 4.60 -13.11
N ALA A 138 0.76 4.10 -12.56
CA ALA A 138 -0.45 4.89 -12.35
C ALA A 138 -0.27 5.76 -11.11
N ARG A 139 -0.20 7.08 -11.30
CA ARG A 139 -0.12 8.05 -10.22
C ARG A 139 -1.51 8.57 -9.89
N VAL A 140 -1.86 8.54 -8.61
CA VAL A 140 -3.13 9.04 -8.10
C VAL A 140 -2.88 10.05 -6.99
N ARG A 141 -3.63 11.15 -7.03
CA ARG A 141 -3.59 12.19 -6.01
C ARG A 141 -5.00 12.52 -5.57
N ALA A 142 -5.18 12.76 -4.28
CA ALA A 142 -6.43 13.22 -3.69
C ALA A 142 -6.15 14.48 -2.87
N GLN A 143 -6.80 15.59 -3.23
CA GLN A 143 -6.83 16.80 -2.42
C GLN A 143 -8.07 16.77 -1.53
N VAL A 144 -7.87 16.52 -0.25
CA VAL A 144 -8.94 16.33 0.74
C VAL A 144 -9.26 17.65 1.42
N ARG A 145 -10.51 18.09 1.33
CA ARG A 145 -11.05 19.22 2.09
C ARG A 145 -11.76 18.65 3.31
N ALA A 146 -11.27 19.01 4.50
CA ALA A 146 -11.75 18.45 5.76
C ALA A 146 -11.84 19.52 6.85
N SER A 147 -12.37 19.11 8.00
CA SER A 147 -12.31 19.89 9.24
C SER A 147 -11.64 19.06 10.34
N VAL A 148 -10.94 19.74 11.24
CA VAL A 148 -10.34 19.14 12.43
C VAL A 148 -10.76 20.00 13.62
N LYS A 149 -11.54 19.45 14.54
CA LYS A 149 -12.07 20.20 15.69
C LYS A 149 -12.80 21.48 15.25
N GLY A 150 -13.55 21.39 14.15
CA GLY A 150 -14.31 22.51 13.57
C GLY A 150 -13.49 23.51 12.75
N GLN A 151 -12.17 23.33 12.61
CA GLN A 151 -11.32 24.19 11.76
C GLN A 151 -11.08 23.55 10.40
N ARG A 152 -11.35 24.30 9.33
CA ARG A 152 -11.14 23.82 7.96
C ARG A 152 -9.66 23.66 7.65
N CYS A 153 -9.31 22.56 6.99
CA CYS A 153 -7.97 22.28 6.51
C CYS A 153 -8.00 21.61 5.13
N VAL A 154 -6.84 21.57 4.48
CA VAL A 154 -6.64 20.86 3.22
C VAL A 154 -5.46 19.91 3.39
N LEU A 155 -5.68 18.64 3.07
CA LEU A 155 -4.67 17.60 3.10
C LEU A 155 -4.49 17.01 1.70
N ILE A 156 -3.32 16.41 1.45
CA ILE A 156 -2.99 15.79 0.17
C ILE A 156 -2.57 14.36 0.44
N ALA A 157 -3.24 13.41 -0.21
CA ALA A 157 -2.80 12.03 -0.28
C ALA A 157 -2.30 11.71 -1.70
N GLN A 158 -1.27 10.89 -1.79
CA GLN A 158 -0.71 10.43 -3.05
C GLN A 158 -0.45 8.93 -2.99
N ALA A 159 -0.71 8.24 -4.09
CA ALA A 159 -0.38 6.83 -4.27
C ALA A 159 0.17 6.59 -5.67
N GLN A 160 1.01 5.58 -5.78
CA GLN A 160 1.55 5.09 -7.04
C GLN A 160 1.28 3.60 -7.11
N VAL A 161 0.70 3.16 -8.23
CA VAL A 161 0.41 1.75 -8.49
C VAL A 161 1.25 1.31 -9.67
N ALA A 162 2.13 0.33 -9.47
CA ALA A 162 2.93 -0.25 -10.55
C ALA A 162 2.03 -1.12 -11.45
N LEU A 163 1.97 -0.81 -12.74
CA LEU A 163 1.21 -1.56 -13.74
C LEU A 163 2.16 -2.47 -14.50
N ARG A 164 1.90 -3.78 -14.43
CA ARG A 164 2.75 -4.80 -15.05
C ARG A 164 1.95 -5.63 -16.04
N ARG A 165 2.58 -5.97 -17.15
CA ARG A 165 2.03 -6.91 -18.12
C ARG A 165 2.60 -8.30 -17.84
N PRO A 166 1.75 -9.28 -17.47
CA PRO A 166 2.23 -10.63 -17.25
C PRO A 166 2.53 -11.32 -18.58
N SER A 167 3.44 -12.28 -18.51
CA SER A 167 3.81 -13.21 -19.57
C SER A 167 3.99 -14.60 -18.96
N VAL A 168 3.79 -15.64 -19.76
CA VAL A 168 3.97 -17.03 -19.32
C VAL A 168 5.11 -17.65 -20.10
N VAL A 169 6.12 -18.12 -19.40
CA VAL A 169 7.19 -18.94 -19.97
C VAL A 169 6.87 -20.39 -19.68
N VAL A 170 6.92 -21.22 -20.71
CA VAL A 170 6.61 -22.65 -20.63
C VAL A 170 7.92 -23.42 -20.71
N SER A 171 8.13 -24.40 -19.84
CA SER A 171 9.28 -25.30 -19.93
C SER A 171 9.22 -26.19 -21.18
N ASP A 172 10.38 -26.72 -21.61
CA ASP A 172 10.48 -27.60 -22.78
C ASP A 172 9.61 -28.86 -22.66
N ASP A 173 9.50 -29.41 -21.44
CA ASP A 173 8.64 -30.57 -21.13
C ASP A 173 7.16 -30.20 -20.93
N ARG A 174 6.82 -28.91 -20.99
CA ARG A 174 5.49 -28.32 -20.84
C ARG A 174 4.79 -28.66 -19.53
N ARG A 175 5.55 -29.00 -18.48
CA ARG A 175 5.03 -29.28 -17.14
C ARG A 175 5.13 -28.08 -16.20
N LYS A 176 5.94 -27.08 -16.53
CA LYS A 176 6.16 -25.90 -15.69
C LYS A 176 5.80 -24.64 -16.46
N LEU A 177 4.90 -23.85 -15.87
CA LEU A 177 4.46 -22.57 -16.39
C LEU A 177 4.92 -21.49 -15.40
N LEU A 178 5.77 -20.59 -15.85
CA LEU A 178 6.29 -19.49 -15.06
C LEU A 178 5.61 -18.19 -15.49
N ALA A 179 4.74 -17.67 -14.63
CA ALA A 179 4.10 -16.38 -14.81
C ALA A 179 5.02 -15.27 -14.27
N GLN A 180 5.44 -14.37 -15.14
CA GLN A 180 6.35 -13.27 -14.80
C GLN A 180 6.17 -12.07 -15.73
N ASP A 181 6.64 -10.90 -15.32
CA ASP A 181 6.80 -9.80 -16.27
C ASP A 181 8.06 -9.98 -17.13
N GLN A 182 8.27 -9.04 -18.04
CA GLN A 182 9.41 -9.05 -18.96
C GLN A 182 10.76 -8.76 -18.29
N SER A 183 10.76 -8.32 -17.03
CA SER A 183 11.96 -8.17 -16.20
C SER A 183 12.26 -9.43 -15.38
N GLY A 184 11.46 -10.48 -15.51
CA GLY A 184 11.59 -11.72 -14.76
C GLY A 184 11.03 -11.64 -13.34
N ARG A 185 10.24 -10.60 -13.01
CA ARG A 185 9.58 -10.51 -11.71
C ARG A 185 8.40 -11.48 -11.68
N PRO A 186 8.31 -12.36 -10.69
CA PRO A 186 7.26 -13.37 -10.64
C PRO A 186 5.89 -12.75 -10.38
N ALA A 187 4.88 -13.19 -11.14
CA ALA A 187 3.48 -12.83 -10.93
C ALA A 187 2.83 -13.88 -10.01
N VAL A 188 2.75 -13.59 -8.71
CA VAL A 188 2.24 -14.51 -7.68
C VAL A 188 0.76 -14.26 -7.41
N GLY A 189 -0.03 -15.32 -7.21
CA GLY A 189 -1.46 -15.22 -6.92
C GLY A 189 -2.33 -14.81 -8.12
N CYS A 190 -1.78 -14.81 -9.33
CA CYS A 190 -2.50 -14.53 -10.56
C CYS A 190 -3.27 -15.77 -11.02
N ARG A 191 -4.39 -15.56 -11.70
CA ARG A 191 -5.22 -16.61 -12.27
C ARG A 191 -4.71 -16.97 -13.66
N LEU A 192 -4.18 -18.17 -13.82
CA LEU A 192 -3.72 -18.72 -15.09
C LEU A 192 -4.73 -19.74 -15.61
N GLU A 193 -5.39 -19.42 -16.72
CA GLU A 193 -6.26 -20.34 -17.44
C GLU A 193 -5.46 -21.07 -18.54
N LEU A 194 -5.53 -22.40 -18.52
CA LEU A 194 -4.94 -23.30 -19.50
C LEU A 194 -6.07 -24.13 -20.10
N GLY A 195 -6.60 -23.69 -21.24
CA GLY A 195 -7.83 -24.30 -21.80
C GLY A 195 -9.01 -24.13 -20.84
N PRO A 196 -9.68 -25.22 -20.41
CA PRO A 196 -10.76 -25.15 -19.42
C PRO A 196 -10.25 -25.05 -17.96
N ASP A 197 -8.98 -25.34 -17.72
CA ASP A 197 -8.43 -25.47 -16.37
C ASP A 197 -7.95 -24.12 -15.84
N VAL A 198 -8.16 -23.88 -14.54
CA VAL A 198 -7.79 -22.63 -13.88
C VAL A 198 -6.81 -22.95 -12.75
N HIS A 199 -5.64 -22.32 -12.81
CA HIS A 199 -4.57 -22.45 -11.82
C HIS A 199 -4.30 -21.09 -11.16
N LEU A 200 -3.87 -21.11 -9.90
CA LEU A 200 -3.32 -19.93 -9.23
C LEU A 200 -1.79 -20.04 -9.22
N THR A 201 -1.11 -18.96 -9.59
CA THR A 201 0.35 -18.94 -9.62
C THR A 201 0.91 -18.97 -8.20
N GLY A 202 1.78 -19.94 -7.92
CA GLY A 202 2.38 -20.15 -6.62
C GLY A 202 3.61 -19.26 -6.36
N PRO A 203 4.43 -19.61 -5.35
CA PRO A 203 5.71 -18.95 -5.08
C PRO A 203 6.57 -18.87 -6.35
N GLY A 204 7.17 -17.70 -6.59
CA GLY A 204 7.95 -17.47 -7.81
C GLY A 204 7.12 -17.43 -9.10
N GLY A 205 5.79 -17.35 -9.03
CA GLY A 205 4.92 -17.30 -10.20
C GLY A 205 4.75 -18.65 -10.90
N LEU A 206 5.17 -19.74 -10.26
CA LEU A 206 5.20 -21.07 -10.84
C LEU A 206 3.84 -21.77 -10.73
N VAL A 207 3.46 -22.46 -11.81
CA VAL A 207 2.42 -23.49 -11.84
C VAL A 207 3.06 -24.77 -12.36
N GLU A 208 2.99 -25.83 -11.55
CA GLU A 208 3.41 -27.17 -11.95
C GLU A 208 2.18 -28.00 -12.33
N LEU A 209 2.22 -28.58 -13.52
CA LEU A 209 1.15 -29.43 -14.05
C LEU A 209 1.49 -30.89 -13.80
N GLU A 210 0.50 -31.67 -13.39
CA GLU A 210 0.63 -33.13 -13.25
C GLU A 210 0.89 -33.81 -14.61
N VAL A 211 0.32 -33.25 -15.68
CA VAL A 211 0.44 -33.72 -17.06
C VAL A 211 0.93 -32.57 -17.95
N PRO A 212 1.83 -32.81 -18.93
CA PRO A 212 2.27 -31.78 -19.86
C PRO A 212 1.11 -31.08 -20.58
N ALA A 213 1.18 -29.74 -20.67
CA ALA A 213 0.22 -28.96 -21.44
C ALA A 213 0.24 -29.39 -22.92
N GLN A 214 -0.94 -29.59 -23.51
CA GLN A 214 -1.03 -29.96 -24.93
C GLN A 214 -0.62 -28.78 -25.83
N PRO A 215 0.05 -29.03 -26.97
CA PRO A 215 0.43 -27.95 -27.88
C PRO A 215 -0.83 -27.23 -28.42
N GLY A 216 -0.77 -25.91 -28.50
CA GLY A 216 -1.86 -25.09 -29.06
C GLY A 216 -3.03 -24.81 -28.11
N VAL A 217 -2.97 -25.29 -26.85
CA VAL A 217 -3.95 -24.92 -25.83
C VAL A 217 -3.87 -23.41 -25.54
N PRO A 218 -5.02 -22.70 -25.50
CA PRO A 218 -5.02 -21.28 -25.17
C PRO A 218 -4.55 -21.06 -23.72
N LEU A 219 -3.71 -20.04 -23.55
CA LEU A 219 -3.21 -19.57 -22.26
C LEU A 219 -3.74 -18.16 -22.01
N LYS A 220 -4.42 -17.95 -20.89
CA LYS A 220 -4.88 -16.63 -20.46
C LYS A 220 -4.41 -16.39 -19.03
N LEU A 221 -3.75 -15.26 -18.79
CA LEU A 221 -3.32 -14.88 -17.45
C LEU A 221 -4.05 -13.60 -17.05
N GLU A 222 -4.90 -13.73 -16.04
CA GLU A 222 -5.62 -12.62 -15.42
C GLU A 222 -4.95 -12.26 -14.10
N GLY A 223 -4.53 -11.02 -13.99
CA GLY A 223 -3.97 -10.50 -12.75
C GLY A 223 -5.08 -10.10 -11.79
N ILE A 224 -5.17 -10.80 -10.67
CA ILE A 224 -5.80 -10.28 -9.45
C ILE A 224 -4.67 -9.63 -8.64
N PRO A 225 -4.86 -8.44 -8.03
CA PRO A 225 -3.81 -7.75 -7.29
C PRO A 225 -3.12 -8.65 -6.26
N THR A 226 -1.79 -8.53 -6.17
CA THR A 226 -1.01 -8.85 -4.96
C THR A 226 -1.38 -7.81 -3.89
N GLY A 227 -2.49 -8.08 -3.19
CA GLY A 227 -2.98 -7.27 -2.10
C GLY A 227 -4.00 -8.09 -1.31
N ARG A 228 -3.67 -8.40 -0.04
CA ARG A 228 -4.52 -9.19 0.87
C ARG A 228 -5.96 -8.65 0.88
N ILE A 229 -6.94 -9.53 0.71
CA ILE A 229 -8.28 -9.30 1.27
C ILE A 229 -8.19 -9.72 2.75
N PRO A 230 -8.40 -8.83 3.74
CA PRO A 230 -8.55 -9.25 5.11
C PRO A 230 -9.86 -10.02 5.26
N GLY A 231 -9.76 -11.35 5.32
CA GLY A 231 -10.83 -12.20 5.81
C GLY A 231 -10.79 -12.20 7.34
N GLY A 232 -11.45 -11.23 7.95
CA GLY A 232 -11.91 -11.37 9.32
C GLY A 232 -13.05 -12.39 9.36
N LYS A 233 -12.92 -13.41 10.21
CA LYS A 233 -13.91 -13.97 11.15
C LYS A 233 -13.67 -15.47 11.43
N PRO A 234 -13.82 -15.92 12.68
CA PRO A 234 -14.81 -16.95 12.99
C PRO A 234 -16.22 -16.36 13.02
#